data_AF-X1APD3-F1
#
_entry.id   AF-X1APD3-F1
#
_cell.length_a   1.000
_cell.length_b   1.000
_cell.length_c   1.000
_cell.angle_alpha   90.00
_cell.angle_beta   90.00
_cell.angle_gamma   90.00
#
_symmetry.space_group_name_H-M   'P 1'
#
loop_
_entity.id
_entity.type
_entity.pdbx_description
1 polymer ?
#
loop_
_entity_poly.entity_id
_entity_poly.type
_entity_poly.pdbx_seq_one_letter_code
_entity_poly.pdbx_strand_id
1 'polypeptide(L)'
;MIGLFEKVVLKIIPGKDITVHKIALYLDSRLIDTPSLSLEQAKKELLRVTKITQTMLNLSFERLYKKDAIIEKKILDRESAVDSITEDIIRYLTKVSQKSLGLRLSNKLTNLFHIAYDTERAGDHAESILYLMLVKEENNMTFSKIAFHELETARDKVNHLFNILISGMENNNLDK
;
A
#
# COMPACT_ATOMS: atom_id res chain seq x y z
N MET A 1 8.93 28.11 -6.28
CA MET A 1 8.64 28.65 -4.93
C MET A 1 8.08 27.61 -3.95
N ILE A 2 7.51 26.47 -4.40
CA ILE A 2 6.91 25.45 -3.52
C ILE A 2 7.96 24.59 -2.78
N GLY A 3 9.05 24.19 -3.44
CA GLY A 3 10.07 23.31 -2.82
C GLY A 3 10.92 23.94 -1.72
N LEU A 4 10.93 25.28 -1.59
CA LEU A 4 11.61 25.95 -0.46
C LEU A 4 10.73 25.92 0.80
N PHE A 5 9.42 26.08 0.62
CA PHE A 5 8.44 26.03 1.70
C PHE A 5 8.35 24.62 2.30
N GLU A 6 8.32 23.61 1.44
CA GLU A 6 8.41 22.20 1.81
C GLU A 6 9.65 21.94 2.69
N LYS A 7 10.85 22.32 2.23
CA LYS A 7 12.10 22.14 2.99
C LYS A 7 12.12 22.85 4.35
N VAL A 8 11.54 24.04 4.45
CA VAL A 8 11.48 24.81 5.70
C VAL A 8 10.48 24.21 6.68
N VAL A 9 9.26 23.92 6.21
CA VAL A 9 8.23 23.24 7.01
C VAL A 9 8.79 21.95 7.58
N LEU A 10 9.52 21.19 6.76
CA LEU A 10 9.92 19.87 7.17
C LEU A 10 11.27 19.82 7.94
N LYS A 11 11.94 20.98 8.08
CA LYS A 11 13.06 21.19 9.02
C LYS A 11 12.60 21.62 10.42
N ILE A 12 11.40 22.20 10.55
CA ILE A 12 10.85 22.71 11.83
C ILE A 12 10.14 21.62 12.64
N ILE A 13 9.62 20.58 11.98
CA ILE A 13 9.01 19.41 12.63
C ILE A 13 9.87 18.17 12.32
N PRO A 14 10.83 17.81 13.18
CA PRO A 14 11.55 16.55 13.07
C PRO A 14 10.60 15.40 13.43
N GLY A 15 9.84 14.95 12.43
CA GLY A 15 8.81 13.89 12.54
C GLY A 15 8.09 13.62 11.21
N LYS A 16 8.73 13.92 10.08
CA LYS A 16 8.19 13.82 8.71
C LYS A 16 7.57 12.44 8.44
N ASP A 17 6.39 12.45 7.83
CA ASP A 17 5.61 11.30 7.35
C ASP A 17 4.98 10.40 8.40
N ILE A 18 4.41 11.01 9.45
CA ILE A 18 3.27 10.37 10.12
C ILE A 18 2.11 10.25 9.14
N THR A 19 1.77 11.33 8.42
CA THR A 19 0.55 11.44 7.62
C THR A 19 0.77 11.15 6.15
N VAL A 20 0.01 10.20 5.61
CA VAL A 20 -0.08 9.85 4.19
C VAL A 20 -1.35 10.46 3.60
N HIS A 21 -1.30 10.89 2.34
CA HIS A 21 -2.50 11.33 1.62
C HIS A 21 -3.46 10.17 1.39
N LYS A 22 -4.61 10.22 2.06
CA LYS A 22 -5.65 9.16 2.08
C LYS A 22 -6.59 9.18 0.87
N ILE A 23 -6.58 10.26 0.09
CA ILE A 23 -7.45 10.42 -1.08
C ILE A 23 -6.69 9.98 -2.33
N ALA A 24 -7.40 9.38 -3.29
CA ALA A 24 -6.86 9.09 -4.60
C ALA A 24 -6.41 10.38 -5.35
N LEU A 25 -5.23 10.35 -5.97
CA LEU A 25 -4.61 11.51 -6.61
C LEU A 25 -4.71 11.48 -8.14
N TYR A 26 -4.82 10.30 -8.72
CA TYR A 26 -4.75 10.08 -10.17
C TYR A 26 -6.09 9.77 -10.83
N LEU A 27 -7.15 9.54 -10.05
CA LEU A 27 -8.46 9.12 -10.56
C LEU A 27 -9.29 10.34 -10.99
N ASP A 28 -9.52 10.50 -12.29
CA ASP A 28 -10.34 11.58 -12.86
C ASP A 28 -11.66 11.04 -13.44
N SER A 29 -12.75 11.29 -12.72
CA SER A 29 -14.10 10.85 -13.13
C SER A 29 -14.54 11.34 -14.51
N ARG A 30 -13.97 12.43 -15.04
CA ARG A 30 -14.29 12.96 -16.38
C ARG A 30 -13.77 12.08 -17.51
N LEU A 31 -12.84 11.17 -17.22
CA LEU A 31 -12.19 10.30 -18.20
C LEU A 31 -12.78 8.89 -18.24
N ILE A 32 -13.85 8.64 -17.48
CA ILE A 32 -14.56 7.35 -17.42
C ILE A 32 -15.06 6.90 -18.81
N ASP A 33 -15.42 7.83 -19.69
CA ASP A 33 -15.83 7.51 -21.07
C ASP A 33 -14.65 7.14 -22.00
N THR A 34 -13.41 7.15 -21.48
CA THR A 34 -12.21 6.67 -22.18
C THR A 34 -11.59 5.51 -21.40
N PRO A 35 -12.09 4.26 -21.57
CA PRO A 35 -11.70 3.13 -20.72
C PRO A 35 -10.21 2.84 -20.69
N SER A 36 -9.51 2.95 -21.82
CA SER A 36 -8.05 2.71 -21.86
C SER A 36 -7.30 3.66 -20.94
N LEU A 37 -7.62 4.96 -20.97
CA LEU A 37 -6.96 5.97 -20.15
C LEU A 37 -7.37 5.84 -18.67
N SER A 38 -8.64 5.53 -18.44
CA SER A 38 -9.16 5.24 -17.10
C SER A 38 -8.41 4.09 -16.42
N LEU A 39 -8.15 2.99 -17.13
CA LEU A 39 -7.41 1.86 -16.58
C LEU A 39 -5.93 2.19 -16.31
N GLU A 40 -5.31 3.09 -17.09
CA GLU A 40 -3.95 3.56 -16.76
C GLU A 40 -3.93 4.43 -15.49
N GLN A 41 -4.95 5.27 -15.28
CA GLN A 41 -5.06 6.05 -14.04
C GLN A 41 -5.27 5.17 -12.82
N ALA A 42 -6.19 4.21 -12.91
CA ALA A 42 -6.41 3.24 -11.85
C ALA A 42 -5.13 2.46 -11.53
N LYS A 43 -4.40 2.02 -12.55
CA LYS A 43 -3.09 1.37 -12.37
C LYS A 43 -2.07 2.27 -11.66
N LYS A 44 -2.03 3.56 -11.99
CA LYS A 44 -1.11 4.53 -11.36
C LYS A 44 -1.45 4.77 -9.89
N GLU A 45 -2.73 4.88 -9.57
CA GLU A 45 -3.21 4.98 -8.19
C GLU A 45 -2.92 3.68 -7.42
N LEU A 46 -3.16 2.54 -8.05
CA LEU A 46 -2.89 1.24 -7.48
C LEU A 46 -1.40 1.06 -7.15
N LEU A 47 -0.51 1.45 -8.07
CA LEU A 47 0.94 1.45 -7.83
C LEU A 47 1.32 2.31 -6.62
N ARG A 48 0.64 3.45 -6.42
CA ARG A 48 0.89 4.33 -5.27
C ARG A 48 0.47 3.63 -3.97
N VAL A 49 -0.73 3.07 -3.89
CA VAL A 49 -1.20 2.40 -2.68
C VAL A 49 -0.41 1.13 -2.38
N THR A 50 0.00 0.35 -3.39
CA THR A 50 0.89 -0.81 -3.19
C THR A 50 2.22 -0.43 -2.55
N LYS A 51 2.81 0.72 -2.91
CA LYS A 51 4.04 1.25 -2.26
C LYS A 51 3.79 1.70 -0.82
N ILE A 52 2.61 2.26 -0.54
CA ILE A 52 2.20 2.62 0.82
C ILE A 52 2.06 1.35 1.67
N THR A 53 1.39 0.32 1.16
CA THR A 53 1.26 -0.99 1.81
C THR A 53 2.61 -1.64 2.08
N GLN A 54 3.55 -1.64 1.12
CA GLN A 54 4.90 -2.17 1.36
C GLN A 54 5.61 -1.42 2.50
N THR A 55 5.44 -0.10 2.56
CA THR A 55 6.01 0.71 3.65
C THR A 55 5.36 0.37 4.99
N MET A 56 4.04 0.20 5.02
CA MET A 56 3.28 -0.20 6.21
C MET A 56 3.74 -1.56 6.74
N LEU A 57 3.94 -2.54 5.84
CA LEU A 57 4.48 -3.85 6.17
C LEU A 57 5.90 -3.74 6.76
N ASN A 58 6.77 -2.94 6.17
CA ASN A 58 8.12 -2.75 6.70
C ASN A 58 8.13 -2.11 8.09
N LEU A 59 7.20 -1.18 8.35
CA LEU A 59 7.02 -0.60 9.68
C LEU A 59 6.51 -1.64 10.69
N SER A 60 5.59 -2.53 10.29
CA SER A 60 5.09 -3.59 11.19
C SER A 60 6.19 -4.58 11.56
N PHE A 61 7.08 -4.91 10.62
CA PHE A 61 8.29 -5.66 10.93
C PHE A 61 9.30 -4.85 11.77
N GLU A 62 9.47 -3.54 11.56
CA GLU A 62 10.34 -2.71 12.41
C GLU A 62 9.84 -2.70 13.87
N ARG A 63 8.52 -2.70 14.07
CA ARG A 63 7.89 -2.76 15.40
C ARG A 63 8.23 -4.02 16.18
N LEU A 64 8.67 -5.11 15.53
CA LEU A 64 9.19 -6.31 16.21
C LEU A 64 10.44 -6.03 17.05
N TYR A 65 11.27 -5.07 16.61
CA TYR A 65 12.56 -4.76 17.21
C TYR A 65 12.47 -3.58 18.17
N LYS A 66 11.61 -2.61 17.85
CA LYS A 66 11.53 -1.33 18.53
C LYS A 66 10.13 -1.12 19.10
N LYS A 67 10.05 -0.95 20.42
CA LYS A 67 8.84 -0.49 21.09
C LYS A 67 8.71 1.02 20.94
N ASP A 68 8.16 1.46 19.81
CA ASP A 68 8.05 2.88 19.48
C ASP A 68 6.63 3.22 19.00
N ALA A 69 5.92 4.00 19.81
CA ALA A 69 4.57 4.48 19.53
C ALA A 69 4.47 5.32 18.25
N ILE A 70 5.58 5.92 17.80
CA ILE A 70 5.62 6.65 16.52
C ILE A 70 5.50 5.68 15.34
N ILE A 71 6.10 4.49 15.43
CA ILE A 71 5.98 3.44 14.40
C ILE A 71 4.53 2.96 14.35
N GLU A 72 3.91 2.71 15.50
CA GLU A 72 2.50 2.29 15.59
C GLU A 72 1.57 3.32 14.93
N LYS A 73 1.74 4.60 15.26
CA LYS A 73 0.96 5.68 14.63
C LYS A 73 1.14 5.75 13.12
N LYS A 74 2.37 5.51 12.62
CA LYS A 74 2.66 5.49 11.17
C LYS A 74 2.02 4.31 10.46
N ILE A 75 1.87 3.16 11.12
CA ILE A 75 1.18 1.98 10.59
C ILE A 75 -0.30 2.28 10.47
N LEU A 76 -0.94 2.75 11.55
CA LEU A 76 -2.37 3.06 11.58
C LEU A 76 -2.76 4.19 10.62
N ASP A 77 -1.90 5.19 10.44
CA ASP A 77 -2.18 6.23 9.43
C ASP A 77 -2.14 5.69 8.00
N ARG A 78 -1.23 4.73 7.73
CA ARG A 78 -1.10 4.08 6.42
C ARG A 78 -2.22 3.09 6.15
N GLU A 79 -2.68 2.35 7.15
CA GLU A 79 -3.88 1.49 7.07
C GLU A 79 -5.07 2.31 6.54
N SER A 80 -5.39 3.40 7.24
CA SER A 80 -6.48 4.28 6.85
C SER A 80 -6.30 4.90 5.46
N ALA A 81 -5.05 5.11 5.02
CA ALA A 81 -4.78 5.53 3.65
C ALA A 81 -5.00 4.37 2.64
N VAL A 82 -4.50 3.17 2.93
CA VAL A 82 -4.66 1.99 2.08
C VAL A 82 -6.13 1.70 1.83
N ASP A 83 -6.94 1.70 2.89
CA ASP A 83 -8.38 1.45 2.81
C ASP A 83 -9.08 2.49 1.95
N SER A 84 -8.91 3.78 2.29
CA SER A 84 -9.58 4.87 1.60
C SER A 84 -9.21 4.93 0.12
N ILE A 85 -7.93 4.77 -0.22
CA ILE A 85 -7.47 4.81 -1.61
C ILE A 85 -7.98 3.58 -2.37
N THR A 86 -7.96 2.41 -1.76
CA THR A 86 -8.44 1.17 -2.39
C THR A 86 -9.94 1.27 -2.65
N GLU A 87 -10.72 1.77 -1.70
CA GLU A 87 -12.15 2.00 -1.87
C GLU A 87 -12.45 2.96 -3.05
N ASP A 88 -11.65 4.02 -3.19
CA ASP A 88 -11.73 4.94 -4.33
C ASP A 88 -11.37 4.28 -5.67
N ILE A 89 -10.32 3.45 -5.69
CA ILE A 89 -9.94 2.66 -6.88
C ILE A 89 -11.08 1.70 -7.27
N ILE A 90 -11.63 0.96 -6.31
CA ILE A 90 -12.72 0.01 -6.55
C ILE A 90 -13.94 0.74 -7.12
N ARG A 91 -14.37 1.84 -6.49
CA ARG A 91 -15.47 2.68 -7.01
C ARG A 91 -15.20 3.17 -8.43
N TYR A 92 -13.98 3.58 -8.72
CA TYR A 92 -13.60 4.06 -10.04
C TYR A 92 -13.66 2.93 -11.09
N LEU A 93 -13.06 1.77 -10.79
CA LEU A 93 -13.08 0.60 -11.67
C LEU A 93 -14.52 0.08 -11.90
N THR A 94 -15.39 0.12 -10.89
CA THR A 94 -16.82 -0.23 -11.05
C THR A 94 -17.53 0.69 -12.03
N LYS A 95 -17.20 1.98 -12.07
CA LYS A 95 -17.77 2.89 -13.11
C LYS A 95 -17.21 2.57 -14.50
N VAL A 96 -15.93 2.21 -14.59
CA VAL A 96 -15.30 1.82 -15.86
C VAL A 96 -15.89 0.51 -16.38
N SER A 97 -16.22 -0.45 -15.50
CA SER A 97 -16.80 -1.74 -15.89
C SER A 97 -18.20 -1.63 -16.49
N GLN A 98 -18.89 -0.50 -16.29
CA GLN A 98 -20.20 -0.23 -16.90
C GLN A 98 -20.09 0.24 -18.36
N LYS A 99 -18.88 0.45 -18.87
CA LYS A 99 -18.64 0.85 -20.28
C LYS A 99 -18.45 -0.38 -21.17
N SER A 100 -18.57 -0.18 -22.47
CA SER A 100 -18.24 -1.22 -23.45
C SER A 100 -16.74 -1.46 -23.48
N LEU A 101 -16.30 -2.63 -23.05
CA LEU A 101 -14.89 -3.04 -23.01
C LEU A 101 -14.64 -4.19 -23.97
N GLY A 102 -13.59 -4.07 -24.80
CA GLY A 102 -13.06 -5.23 -25.52
C GLY A 102 -12.35 -6.20 -24.57
N LEU A 103 -12.17 -7.45 -24.98
CA LEU A 103 -11.59 -8.53 -24.17
C LEU A 103 -10.29 -8.12 -23.43
N ARG A 104 -9.37 -7.46 -24.12
CA ARG A 104 -8.10 -6.99 -23.53
C ARG A 104 -8.30 -6.02 -22.37
N LEU A 105 -9.22 -5.06 -22.52
CA LEU A 105 -9.49 -4.07 -21.48
C LEU A 105 -10.28 -4.68 -20.32
N SER A 106 -11.18 -5.63 -20.61
CA SER A 106 -11.88 -6.41 -19.59
C SER A 106 -10.90 -7.20 -18.72
N ASN A 107 -9.94 -7.90 -19.33
CA ASN A 107 -8.92 -8.64 -18.57
C ASN A 107 -8.06 -7.69 -17.72
N LYS A 108 -7.67 -6.54 -18.26
CA LYS A 108 -6.92 -5.53 -17.50
C LYS A 108 -7.72 -5.00 -16.31
N LEU A 109 -9.01 -4.71 -16.49
CA LEU A 109 -9.91 -4.29 -15.42
C LEU A 109 -10.01 -5.35 -14.32
N THR A 110 -10.24 -6.62 -14.68
CA THR A 110 -10.27 -7.73 -13.71
C THR A 110 -8.95 -7.86 -12.94
N ASN A 111 -7.81 -7.77 -13.62
CA ASN A 111 -6.51 -7.83 -12.95
C ASN A 111 -6.31 -6.68 -11.97
N LEU A 112 -6.75 -5.46 -12.31
CA LEU A 112 -6.67 -4.32 -11.41
C LEU A 112 -7.56 -4.48 -10.17
N PHE A 113 -8.75 -5.09 -10.30
CA PHE A 113 -9.59 -5.44 -9.15
C PHE A 113 -8.88 -6.43 -8.21
N HIS A 114 -8.28 -7.49 -8.76
CA HIS A 114 -7.56 -8.47 -7.95
C HIS A 114 -6.35 -7.85 -7.22
N ILE A 115 -5.54 -7.06 -7.93
CA ILE A 115 -4.39 -6.40 -7.30
C ILE A 115 -4.84 -5.41 -6.22
N ALA A 116 -5.96 -4.70 -6.41
CA ALA A 116 -6.53 -3.80 -5.40
C ALA A 116 -6.92 -4.56 -4.13
N TYR A 117 -7.64 -5.68 -4.27
CA TYR A 117 -8.02 -6.54 -3.14
C TYR A 117 -6.81 -7.15 -2.43
N ASP A 118 -5.84 -7.67 -3.19
CA ASP A 118 -4.64 -8.25 -2.60
C ASP A 118 -3.76 -7.19 -1.90
N THR A 119 -3.79 -5.94 -2.38
CA THR A 119 -3.06 -4.82 -1.76
C THR A 119 -3.69 -4.40 -0.42
N GLU A 120 -5.02 -4.35 -0.32
CA GLU A 120 -5.72 -4.04 0.94
C GLU A 120 -5.52 -5.17 1.96
N ARG A 121 -5.72 -6.43 1.58
CA ARG A 121 -5.43 -7.58 2.45
C ARG A 121 -4.01 -7.63 2.99
N ALA A 122 -3.03 -7.22 2.18
CA ALA A 122 -1.65 -7.14 2.66
C ALA A 122 -1.45 -5.99 3.68
N GLY A 123 -2.23 -4.91 3.56
CA GLY A 123 -2.37 -3.85 4.56
C GLY A 123 -2.94 -4.38 5.87
N ASP A 124 -4.07 -5.08 5.81
CA ASP A 124 -4.71 -5.72 6.98
C ASP A 124 -3.75 -6.67 7.71
N HIS A 125 -2.96 -7.43 6.96
CA HIS A 125 -1.95 -8.30 7.54
C HIS A 125 -0.82 -7.51 8.22
N ALA A 126 -0.42 -6.36 7.69
CA ALA A 126 0.55 -5.49 8.35
C ALA A 126 -0.01 -4.90 9.66
N GLU A 127 -1.29 -4.52 9.70
CA GLU A 127 -1.97 -4.09 10.93
C GLU A 127 -2.09 -5.25 11.94
N SER A 128 -2.47 -6.44 11.46
CA SER A 128 -2.56 -7.65 12.29
C SER A 128 -1.23 -7.99 12.96
N ILE A 129 -0.10 -7.82 12.25
CA ILE A 129 1.25 -7.99 12.83
C ILE A 129 1.47 -7.01 14.00
N LEU A 130 1.09 -5.73 13.84
CA LEU A 130 1.17 -4.75 14.92
C LEU A 130 0.33 -5.18 16.12
N TYR A 131 -0.92 -5.57 15.90
CA TYR A 131 -1.80 -6.03 16.98
C TYR A 131 -1.22 -7.24 17.73
N LEU A 132 -0.71 -8.25 17.01
CA LEU A 132 -0.07 -9.41 17.62
C LEU A 132 1.17 -9.02 18.45
N MET A 133 1.88 -7.96 18.06
CA MET A 133 3.01 -7.47 18.86
C MET A 133 2.57 -6.79 20.15
N LEU A 134 1.48 -6.03 20.12
CA LEU A 134 0.89 -5.45 21.32
C LEU A 134 0.43 -6.55 22.29
N VAL A 135 -0.27 -7.58 21.79
CA VAL A 135 -0.71 -8.74 22.57
C VAL A 135 0.48 -9.48 23.19
N LYS A 136 1.53 -9.74 22.40
CA LYS A 136 2.76 -10.38 22.89
C LYS A 136 3.38 -9.58 24.04
N GLU A 137 3.39 -8.25 23.95
CA GLU A 137 3.94 -7.38 24.98
C GLU A 137 3.11 -7.35 26.24
N GLU A 138 1.78 -7.26 26.11
CA GLU A 138 0.84 -7.33 27.23
C GLU A 138 0.99 -8.63 28.02
N ASN A 139 1.22 -9.74 27.31
CA ASN A 139 1.41 -11.07 27.90
C ASN A 139 2.86 -11.38 28.31
N ASN A 140 3.79 -10.42 28.24
CA ASN A 140 5.21 -10.60 28.55
C ASN A 140 5.88 -11.77 27.81
N MET A 141 5.41 -12.08 26.60
CA MET A 141 5.94 -13.17 25.78
C MET A 141 7.20 -12.74 25.04
N THR A 142 8.10 -13.69 24.76
CA THR A 142 9.32 -13.47 23.98
C THR A 142 9.39 -14.45 22.81
N PHE A 143 10.01 -14.02 21.70
CA PHE A 143 10.32 -14.93 20.61
C PHE A 143 11.62 -15.67 20.90
N SER A 144 11.68 -16.93 20.47
CA SER A 144 12.96 -17.64 20.39
C SER A 144 13.82 -17.02 19.29
N LYS A 145 15.14 -17.24 19.36
CA LYS A 145 16.07 -16.78 18.30
C LYS A 145 15.70 -17.36 16.92
N ILE A 146 15.23 -18.61 16.89
CA ILE A 146 14.81 -19.30 15.66
C ILE A 146 13.57 -18.62 15.08
N ALA A 147 12.53 -18.42 15.90
CA ALA A 147 11.29 -17.76 15.46
C ALA A 147 11.55 -16.36 14.92
N PHE A 148 12.47 -15.62 15.53
CA PHE A 148 12.86 -14.30 15.07
C PHE A 148 13.53 -14.33 13.69
N HIS A 149 14.44 -15.27 13.47
CA HIS A 149 15.11 -15.45 12.18
C HIS A 149 14.14 -15.91 11.07
N GLU A 150 13.15 -16.73 11.42
CA GLU A 150 12.08 -17.13 10.49
C GLU A 150 11.22 -15.93 10.07
N LEU A 151 10.89 -15.03 11.00
CA LEU A 151 10.17 -13.78 10.71
C LEU A 151 10.96 -12.85 9.80
N GLU A 152 12.28 -12.74 10.00
CA GLU A 152 13.18 -11.99 9.10
C GLU A 152 13.18 -12.57 7.68
N THR A 153 13.29 -13.89 7.58
CA THR A 153 13.25 -14.59 6.29
C THR A 153 11.90 -14.37 5.60
N ALA A 154 10.79 -14.39 6.34
CA ALA A 154 9.47 -14.11 5.81
C ALA A 154 9.35 -12.66 5.30
N ARG A 155 9.81 -11.67 6.09
CA ARG A 155 9.85 -10.27 5.69
C ARG A 155 10.59 -10.08 4.37
N ASP A 156 11.75 -10.70 4.22
CA ASP A 156 12.60 -10.53 3.05
C ASP A 156 11.94 -11.12 1.80
N LYS A 157 11.32 -12.30 1.93
CA LYS A 157 10.54 -12.92 0.83
C LYS A 157 9.34 -12.08 0.44
N VAL A 158 8.58 -11.55 1.41
CA VAL A 158 7.42 -10.71 1.10
C VAL A 158 7.86 -9.41 0.42
N ASN A 159 8.92 -8.76 0.91
CA ASN A 159 9.47 -7.57 0.23
C ASN A 159 9.95 -7.86 -1.19
N HIS A 160 10.54 -9.02 -1.43
CA HIS A 160 10.93 -9.44 -2.77
C HIS A 160 9.71 -9.54 -3.70
N LEU A 161 8.61 -10.14 -3.24
CA LEU A 161 7.35 -10.22 -4.00
C LEU A 161 6.77 -8.84 -4.31
N PHE A 162 6.74 -7.93 -3.33
CA PHE A 162 6.32 -6.54 -3.55
C PHE A 162 7.17 -5.83 -4.59
N ASN A 163 8.51 -6.01 -4.54
CA ASN A 163 9.41 -5.41 -5.51
C ASN A 163 9.17 -5.93 -6.93
N ILE A 164 8.90 -7.23 -7.09
CA ILE A 164 8.52 -7.81 -8.38
C ILE A 164 7.20 -7.21 -8.86
N LEU A 165 6.17 -7.17 -8.00
CA LEU A 165 4.86 -6.62 -8.35
C LEU A 165 4.96 -5.16 -8.79
N ILE A 166 5.62 -4.31 -7.99
CA ILE A 166 5.85 -2.89 -8.27
C ILE A 166 6.60 -2.72 -9.60
N SER A 167 7.66 -3.50 -9.82
CA SER A 167 8.43 -3.45 -11.06
C SER A 167 7.61 -3.88 -12.28
N GLY A 168 6.78 -4.91 -12.16
CA GLY A 168 5.89 -5.38 -13.22
C GLY A 168 4.81 -4.35 -13.55
N MET A 169 4.26 -3.71 -12.51
CA MET A 169 3.32 -2.59 -12.66
C MET A 169 3.98 -1.37 -13.32
N GLU A 170 5.24 -1.04 -13.02
CA GLU A 170 5.93 0.09 -13.67
C GLU A 170 6.24 -0.19 -15.14
N ASN A 171 6.67 -1.41 -15.47
CA ASN A 171 7.25 -1.72 -16.79
C ASN A 171 6.26 -2.30 -17.82
N ASN A 172 4.97 -2.44 -17.49
CA ASN A 172 3.96 -3.09 -18.36
C ASN A 172 4.29 -4.54 -18.76
N ASN A 173 5.24 -5.19 -18.11
CA ASN A 173 5.63 -6.58 -18.37
C ASN A 173 5.38 -7.42 -17.12
N LEU A 174 4.36 -8.27 -17.17
CA LEU A 174 4.10 -9.31 -16.17
C LEU A 174 4.73 -10.67 -16.55
N ASP A 175 5.60 -10.69 -17.57
CA ASP A 175 6.14 -11.92 -18.19
C ASP A 175 7.57 -12.29 -17.76
N LYS A 176 7.92 -12.15 -16.47
CA LYS A 176 9.18 -12.72 -15.97
C LYS A 176 8.99 -13.49 -14.68
#